data_AF-A0A937PHN6-F1
#
_entry.id   AF-A0A937PHN6-F1
#
_cell.length_a   1.000
_cell.length_b   1.000
_cell.length_c   1.000
_cell.angle_alpha   90.00
_cell.angle_beta   90.00
_cell.angle_gamma   90.00
#
_symmetry.space_group_name_H-M   'P 1'
#
loop_
_entity.id
_entity.type
_entity.pdbx_description
1 polymer ?
#
loop_
_entity_poly.entity_id
_entity_poly.type
_entity_poly.pdbx_seq_one_letter_code
_entity_poly.pdbx_strand_id
1 'polypeptide(L)'
;MAEFEIIDAHAHLARTPEEERNYWLFAGRRACDRYGTPERAVEYMERQGISKMTFLTLIGRQYRGPLVEKAKLGSLPEKERREAEKKIGEQVAPKMREINEWGCEVGKRFPQLLPFSCISPELGGAEGMIKEVELRAS
;
A
#
# COMPACT_ATOMS: atom_id res chain seq x y z
N MET A 1 25.57 16.71 11.38
CA MET A 1 24.53 16.25 10.43
C MET A 1 25.13 15.08 9.67
N ALA A 2 24.36 14.04 9.37
CA ALA A 2 24.91 12.87 8.67
C ALA A 2 25.56 13.31 7.35
N GLU A 3 26.80 12.88 7.10
CA GLU A 3 27.56 13.17 5.88
C GLU A 3 27.07 12.34 4.67
N PHE A 4 25.96 11.61 4.84
CA PHE A 4 25.42 10.68 3.86
C PHE A 4 23.93 10.91 3.65
N GLU A 5 23.50 10.67 2.42
CA GLU A 5 22.09 10.67 2.05
C GLU A 5 21.37 9.50 2.74
N ILE A 6 20.21 9.77 3.35
CA ILE A 6 19.38 8.76 4.00
C ILE A 6 18.13 8.52 3.16
N ILE A 7 17.94 7.28 2.71
CA ILE A 7 16.76 6.83 1.99
C ILE A 7 16.01 5.81 2.85
N ASP A 8 14.75 6.10 3.17
CA ASP A 8 13.86 5.13 3.79
C ASP A 8 13.29 4.21 2.70
N ALA A 9 13.66 2.94 2.73
CA ALA A 9 13.25 1.97 1.72
C ALA A 9 11.88 1.35 1.99
N HIS A 10 11.27 1.57 3.15
CA HIS A 10 10.01 0.91 3.51
C HIS A 10 9.18 1.74 4.50
N ALA A 11 8.22 2.46 3.97
CA ALA A 11 7.14 3.06 4.73
C ALA A 11 5.77 2.52 4.30
N HIS A 12 4.77 2.71 5.16
CA HIS A 12 3.38 2.52 4.78
C HIS A 12 2.60 3.79 5.02
N LEU A 13 1.83 4.21 4.03
CA LEU A 13 0.96 5.37 4.10
C LEU A 13 -0.51 4.97 3.97
N ALA A 14 -1.34 5.81 4.55
CA ALA A 14 -2.78 5.89 4.50
C ALA A 14 -3.15 7.25 3.91
N ARG A 15 -4.31 7.33 3.28
CA ARG A 15 -4.72 8.53 2.55
C ARG A 15 -5.17 9.63 3.49
N THR A 16 -5.73 9.23 4.63
CA THR A 16 -6.27 10.15 5.64
C THR A 16 -5.81 9.75 7.05
N PRO A 17 -5.84 10.69 8.01
CA PRO A 17 -5.61 10.37 9.41
C PRO A 17 -6.62 9.37 9.96
N GLU A 18 -7.84 9.33 9.41
CA GLU A 18 -8.85 8.35 9.81
C GLU A 18 -8.48 6.94 9.36
N GLU A 19 -8.07 6.78 8.11
CA GLU A 19 -7.56 5.50 7.60
C GLU A 19 -6.34 5.04 8.41
N GLU A 20 -5.42 5.96 8.74
CA GLU A 20 -4.27 5.66 9.60
C GLU A 20 -4.71 5.10 10.96
N ARG A 21 -5.70 5.72 11.61
CA ARG A 21 -6.24 5.23 12.90
C ARG A 21 -6.82 3.84 12.78
N ASN A 22 -7.48 3.53 11.67
CA ASN A 22 -8.10 2.23 11.43
C ASN A 22 -7.05 1.16 11.06
N TYR A 23 -5.99 1.54 10.36
CA TYR A 23 -4.99 0.59 9.88
C TYR A 23 -3.99 0.18 10.96
N TRP A 24 -3.55 1.12 11.79
CA TRP A 24 -2.52 0.88 12.80
C TRP A 24 -3.08 0.99 14.22
N LEU A 25 -3.83 -0.05 14.59
CA LEU A 25 -4.37 -0.26 15.94
C LEU A 25 -3.27 -0.78 16.88
N PHE A 26 -2.34 0.11 17.27
CA PHE A 26 -1.36 -0.19 18.31
C PHE A 26 -1.73 0.52 19.61
N ALA A 27 -2.10 -0.26 20.62
CA ALA A 27 -2.34 0.26 21.96
C ALA A 27 -1.08 0.97 22.49
N GLY A 28 -1.25 2.17 23.05
CA GLY A 28 -0.15 2.96 23.63
C GLY A 28 0.65 3.83 22.65
N ARG A 29 0.41 3.75 21.33
CA ARG A 29 1.09 4.65 20.36
C ARG A 29 0.49 6.06 20.43
N ARG A 30 1.30 7.06 20.74
CA ARG A 30 0.86 8.46 20.84
C ARG A 30 0.43 8.98 19.47
N ALA A 31 -0.55 9.88 19.46
CA ALA A 31 -1.01 10.52 18.23
C ALA A 31 0.09 11.34 17.53
N CYS A 32 1.10 11.82 18.26
CA CYS A 32 2.23 12.55 17.68
C CYS A 32 3.26 11.65 16.97
N ASP A 33 3.21 10.33 17.19
CA ASP A 33 4.10 9.35 16.55
C ASP A 33 3.43 8.71 15.31
N ARG A 34 2.35 9.33 14.81
CA ARG A 34 1.54 8.89 13.68
C ARG A 34 1.90 9.71 12.44
N TYR A 35 2.70 9.11 11.56
CA TYR A 35 3.19 9.71 10.31
C TYR A 35 2.64 9.02 9.06
N GLY A 36 1.51 8.35 9.21
CA GLY A 36 0.94 7.51 8.18
C GLY A 36 0.28 8.28 7.04
N THR A 37 0.25 9.62 7.01
CA THR A 37 -0.22 10.37 5.83
C THR A 37 0.94 11.01 5.07
N PRO A 38 0.80 11.31 3.76
CA PRO A 38 1.87 11.93 2.97
C PRO A 38 2.46 13.20 3.60
N GLU A 39 1.61 14.12 4.08
CA GLU A 39 2.05 15.37 4.71
C GLU A 39 2.89 15.11 5.96
N ARG A 40 2.43 14.19 6.82
CA ARG A 40 3.13 13.85 8.05
C ARG A 40 4.42 13.07 7.79
N ALA A 41 4.46 12.28 6.73
CA ALA A 41 5.67 11.60 6.29
C ALA A 41 6.73 12.61 5.84
N VAL A 42 6.35 13.66 5.10
CA VAL A 42 7.27 14.74 4.71
C VAL A 42 7.81 15.50 5.92
N GLU A 43 6.94 15.90 6.87
CA GLU A 43 7.37 16.53 8.12
C GLU A 43 8.36 15.65 8.91
N TYR A 44 8.13 14.34 8.92
CA TYR A 44 9.03 13.37 9.53
C TYR A 44 10.38 13.29 8.80
N MET A 45 10.36 13.21 7.47
CA MET A 45 11.57 13.15 6.64
C MET A 45 12.45 14.36 6.86
N GLU A 46 11.88 15.57 6.85
CA GLU A 46 12.60 16.82 7.11
C GLU A 46 13.27 16.81 8.49
N ARG A 47 12.54 16.38 9.53
CA ARG A 47 13.07 16.31 10.89
C ARG A 47 14.18 15.27 11.05
N GLN A 48 14.12 14.17 10.30
CA GLN A 48 15.09 13.08 10.39
C GLN A 48 16.24 13.19 9.38
N GLY A 49 16.20 14.15 8.45
CA GLY A 49 17.20 14.27 7.39
C GLY A 49 17.11 13.15 6.34
N ILE A 50 15.90 12.63 6.08
CA ILE A 50 15.65 11.60 5.06
C ILE A 50 15.38 12.30 3.72
N SER A 51 16.13 11.96 2.68
CA SER A 51 16.01 12.58 1.35
C SER A 51 14.88 11.97 0.52
N LYS A 52 14.69 10.65 0.61
CA LYS A 52 13.69 9.88 -0.14
C LYS A 52 13.05 8.82 0.75
N MET A 53 11.78 8.54 0.51
CA MET A 53 11.05 7.49 1.20
C MET A 53 10.20 6.69 0.21
N THR A 54 10.47 5.40 0.10
CA THR A 54 9.60 4.48 -0.63
C THR A 54 8.44 4.08 0.25
N PHE A 55 7.22 4.17 -0.27
CA PHE A 55 6.04 3.80 0.48
C PHE A 55 5.16 2.78 -0.25
N LEU A 56 4.57 1.89 0.55
CA LEU A 56 3.66 0.85 0.09
C LEU A 56 2.29 1.05 0.74
N THR A 57 1.25 0.71 0.00
CA THR A 57 -0.13 0.74 0.49
C THR A 57 -0.54 -0.62 1.04
N LEU A 58 -1.32 -0.64 2.12
CA LEU A 58 -1.64 -1.87 2.86
C LEU A 58 -2.81 -2.68 2.25
N ILE A 59 -2.83 -2.87 0.93
CA ILE A 59 -3.88 -3.65 0.25
C ILE A 59 -4.02 -5.05 0.84
N GLY A 60 -2.90 -5.76 0.98
CA GLY A 60 -2.87 -7.16 1.42
C GLY A 60 -3.48 -7.33 2.82
N ARG A 61 -3.22 -6.39 3.73
CA ARG A 61 -3.71 -6.46 5.11
C ARG A 61 -5.14 -5.93 5.25
N GLN A 62 -5.47 -4.82 4.59
CA GLN A 62 -6.72 -4.10 4.86
C GLN A 62 -7.90 -4.56 4.00
N TYR A 63 -7.63 -5.04 2.79
CA TYR A 63 -8.68 -5.41 1.84
C TYR A 63 -8.67 -6.90 1.51
N ARG A 64 -7.49 -7.48 1.25
CA ARG A 64 -7.40 -8.91 0.89
C ARG A 64 -7.51 -9.83 2.10
N GLY A 65 -6.76 -9.57 3.16
CA GLY A 65 -6.72 -10.39 4.38
C GLY A 65 -8.10 -10.75 4.93
N PRO A 66 -8.99 -9.77 5.19
CA PRO A 66 -10.34 -10.05 5.71
C PRO A 66 -11.19 -10.94 4.80
N LEU A 67 -11.05 -10.81 3.48
CA LEU A 67 -11.77 -11.65 2.51
C LEU A 67 -11.25 -13.08 2.52
N VAL A 68 -9.92 -13.26 2.58
CA VAL A 68 -9.26 -14.56 2.67
C VAL A 68 -9.66 -15.29 3.96
N GLU A 69 -9.66 -14.57 5.09
CA GLU A 69 -10.07 -15.11 6.39
C GLU A 69 -11.55 -15.49 6.40
N LYS A 70 -12.43 -14.60 5.92
CA LYS A 70 -13.87 -14.86 5.82
C LYS A 70 -14.19 -16.06 4.93
N ALA A 71 -13.44 -16.23 3.84
CA ALA A 71 -13.58 -17.37 2.94
C ALA A 71 -12.95 -18.67 3.48
N LYS A 72 -12.20 -18.62 4.58
CA LYS A 72 -11.42 -19.73 5.13
C LYS A 72 -10.56 -20.40 4.05
N LEU A 73 -9.91 -19.58 3.23
CA LEU A 73 -9.29 -20.01 1.98
C LEU A 73 -8.29 -21.17 2.17
N GLY A 74 -7.53 -21.15 3.27
CA GLY A 74 -6.56 -22.19 3.61
C GLY A 74 -7.15 -23.56 3.99
N SER A 75 -8.47 -23.64 4.19
CA SER A 75 -9.18 -24.88 4.52
C SER A 75 -9.99 -25.45 3.35
N LEU A 76 -10.04 -24.76 2.21
CA LEU A 76 -10.81 -25.20 1.04
C LEU A 76 -10.02 -26.23 0.20
N PRO A 77 -10.72 -27.20 -0.41
CA PRO A 77 -10.15 -28.04 -1.46
C PRO A 77 -9.60 -27.18 -2.62
N GLU A 78 -8.54 -27.66 -3.30
CA GLU A 78 -7.81 -26.91 -4.34
C GLU A 78 -8.72 -26.22 -5.38
N LYS A 79 -9.72 -26.93 -5.89
CA LYS A 79 -10.64 -26.38 -6.90
C LYS A 79 -11.47 -25.21 -6.36
N GLU A 80 -12.07 -25.40 -5.19
CA GLU A 80 -12.87 -24.37 -4.51
C GLU A 80 -11.99 -23.19 -4.08
N ARG A 81 -10.75 -23.47 -3.66
CA ARG A 81 -9.77 -22.43 -3.31
C ARG A 81 -9.49 -21.52 -4.50
N ARG A 82 -9.23 -22.07 -5.68
CA ARG A 82 -8.98 -21.29 -6.91
C ARG A 82 -10.19 -20.46 -7.31
N GLU A 83 -11.40 -21.01 -7.20
CA GLU A 83 -12.64 -20.27 -7.50
C GLU A 83 -12.85 -19.12 -6.51
N ALA A 84 -12.56 -19.33 -5.23
CA ALA A 84 -12.62 -18.29 -4.20
C ALA A 84 -11.54 -17.22 -4.38
N GLU A 85 -10.30 -17.60 -4.69
CA GLU A 85 -9.20 -16.68 -5.03
C GLU A 85 -9.58 -15.75 -6.18
N LYS A 86 -10.19 -16.29 -7.24
CA LYS A 86 -10.67 -15.48 -8.37
C LYS A 86 -11.72 -14.45 -7.92
N LYS A 87 -12.71 -14.86 -7.12
CA LYS A 87 -13.75 -13.95 -6.60
C LYS A 87 -13.19 -12.88 -5.66
N ILE A 88 -12.17 -13.21 -4.87
CA ILE A 88 -11.47 -12.24 -4.02
C ILE A 88 -10.69 -11.26 -4.91
N GLY A 89 -10.00 -11.76 -5.93
CA GLY A 89 -9.30 -10.93 -6.91
C GLY A 89 -10.22 -9.92 -7.58
N GLU A 90 -11.40 -10.35 -8.05
CA GLU A 90 -12.42 -9.47 -8.65
C GLU A 90 -12.88 -8.34 -7.71
N GLN A 91 -12.89 -8.58 -6.39
CA GLN A 91 -13.25 -7.57 -5.38
C GLN A 91 -12.09 -6.62 -5.05
N VAL A 92 -10.85 -7.12 -5.02
CA VAL A 92 -9.67 -6.35 -4.58
C VAL A 92 -9.04 -5.56 -5.73
N ALA A 93 -9.11 -6.05 -6.97
CA ALA A 93 -8.45 -5.43 -8.12
C ALA A 93 -8.86 -3.97 -8.37
N PRO A 94 -10.15 -3.56 -8.29
CA PRO A 94 -10.51 -2.15 -8.44
C PRO A 94 -9.85 -1.28 -7.37
N LYS A 95 -9.78 -1.76 -6.13
CA LYS A 95 -9.16 -1.05 -5.01
C LYS A 95 -7.64 -0.93 -5.17
N MET A 96 -6.99 -1.98 -5.69
CA MET A 96 -5.56 -1.92 -6.04
C MET A 96 -5.26 -0.83 -7.06
N ARG A 97 -6.06 -0.74 -8.14
CA ARG A 97 -5.87 0.28 -9.18
C ARG A 97 -6.07 1.69 -8.65
N GLU A 98 -7.14 1.91 -7.90
CA GLU A 98 -7.43 3.20 -7.24
C GLU A 98 -6.27 3.63 -6.34
N ILE A 99 -5.70 2.70 -5.58
CA ILE A 99 -4.62 2.97 -4.65
C ILE A 99 -3.27 3.18 -5.36
N ASN A 100 -3.02 2.47 -6.45
CA ASN A 100 -1.85 2.71 -7.29
C ASN A 100 -1.89 4.10 -7.93
N GLU A 101 -3.06 4.49 -8.45
CA GLU A 101 -3.30 5.82 -8.99
C GLU A 101 -3.07 6.91 -7.94
N TRP A 102 -3.67 6.76 -6.77
CA TRP A 102 -3.41 7.65 -5.63
C TRP A 102 -1.92 7.72 -5.27
N GLY A 103 -1.20 6.59 -5.30
CA GLY A 103 0.24 6.56 -5.06
C GLY A 103 1.00 7.44 -6.06
N CYS A 104 0.68 7.34 -7.35
CA CYS A 104 1.25 8.20 -8.39
C CYS A 104 0.94 9.68 -8.16
N GLU A 105 -0.29 10.03 -7.75
CA GLU A 105 -0.66 11.42 -7.40
C GLU A 105 0.16 11.95 -6.21
N VAL A 106 0.36 11.12 -5.17
CA VAL A 106 1.22 11.46 -4.04
C VAL A 106 2.66 11.69 -4.49
N GLY A 107 3.23 10.81 -5.31
CA GLY A 107 4.58 10.99 -5.84
C GLY A 107 4.75 12.24 -6.70
N LYS A 108 3.71 12.63 -7.46
CA LYS A 108 3.68 13.90 -8.20
C LYS A 108 3.65 15.12 -7.28
N ARG A 109 2.85 15.06 -6.19
CA ARG A 109 2.72 16.15 -5.21
C ARG A 109 3.94 16.28 -4.29
N PHE A 110 4.56 15.15 -3.95
CA PHE A 110 5.71 15.05 -3.05
C PHE A 110 6.81 14.19 -3.69
N PRO A 111 7.67 14.77 -4.54
CA PRO A 111 8.69 14.02 -5.30
C PRO A 111 9.72 13.26 -4.44
N GLN A 112 9.76 13.50 -3.14
CA GLN A 112 10.55 12.75 -2.16
C GLN A 112 9.89 11.45 -1.69
N LEU A 113 8.57 11.32 -1.87
CA LEU A 113 7.81 10.10 -1.60
C LEU A 113 7.71 9.27 -2.88
N LEU A 114 8.28 8.07 -2.85
CA LEU A 114 8.37 7.17 -3.98
C LEU A 114 7.29 6.07 -3.85
N PRO A 115 6.18 6.14 -4.61
CA PRO A 115 5.13 5.14 -4.52
C PRO A 115 5.61 3.79 -5.06
N PHE A 116 5.35 2.72 -4.31
CA PHE A 116 5.47 1.35 -4.79
C PHE A 116 4.10 0.82 -5.20
N SER A 117 3.92 0.58 -6.51
CA SER A 117 2.66 0.04 -7.02
C SER A 117 2.41 -1.39 -6.54
N CYS A 118 1.20 -1.66 -6.09
CA CYS A 118 0.76 -3.01 -5.78
C CYS A 118 0.51 -3.78 -7.08
N ILE A 119 1.37 -4.78 -7.35
CA ILE A 119 1.29 -5.64 -8.53
C ILE A 119 1.07 -7.08 -8.06
N SER A 120 -0.06 -7.67 -8.44
CA SER A 120 -0.46 -9.01 -7.99
C SER A 120 -1.42 -9.71 -8.97
N PRO A 121 -1.54 -11.05 -8.92
CA PRO A 121 -2.41 -11.82 -9.81
C PRO A 121 -3.88 -11.40 -9.79
N GLU A 122 -4.34 -10.79 -8.70
CA GLU A 122 -5.68 -10.24 -8.56
C GLU A 122 -6.02 -9.20 -9.64
N LEU A 123 -5.01 -8.54 -10.23
CA LEU A 123 -5.17 -7.57 -11.32
C LEU A 123 -5.60 -8.18 -12.66
N GLY A 124 -5.83 -9.49 -12.73
CA GLY A 124 -6.18 -10.21 -13.96
C GLY A 124 -5.03 -11.07 -14.49
N GLY A 125 -4.25 -11.67 -13.57
CA GLY A 125 -3.07 -12.47 -13.91
C GLY A 125 -1.92 -11.65 -14.49
N ALA A 126 -1.03 -12.32 -15.22
CA ALA A 126 0.19 -11.72 -15.75
C ALA A 126 -0.09 -10.52 -16.68
N GLU A 127 -1.06 -10.64 -17.59
CA GLU A 127 -1.41 -9.54 -18.50
C GLU A 127 -1.95 -8.31 -17.76
N GLY A 128 -2.78 -8.53 -16.74
CA GLY A 128 -3.31 -7.45 -15.91
C GLY A 128 -2.22 -6.73 -15.12
N MET A 129 -1.24 -7.48 -14.61
CA MET A 129 -0.07 -6.93 -13.93
C MET A 129 0.81 -6.08 -14.86
N ILE A 130 1.09 -6.57 -16.07
CA ILE A 130 1.89 -5.84 -17.06
C ILE A 130 1.23 -4.51 -17.40
N LYS A 131 -0.08 -4.53 -17.72
CA LYS A 131 -0.85 -3.32 -18.03
C LYS A 131 -0.83 -2.30 -16.89
N GLU A 132 -0.91 -2.76 -15.64
CA GLU A 132 -0.82 -1.87 -14.50
C GLU A 132 0.56 -1.23 -14.39
N VAL A 133 1.64 -1.98 -14.60
CA VAL A 133 3.01 -1.42 -14.60
C VAL A 133 3.17 -0.37 -15.70
N GLU A 134 2.76 -0.68 -16.93
CA GLU A 134 2.84 0.23 -18.08
C GLU A 134 2.09 1.55 -17.82
N LEU A 135 0.90 1.46 -17.21
CA LEU A 135 0.08 2.62 -16.87
C LEU A 135 0.69 3.51 -15.77
N ARG A 136 1.46 2.94 -14.83
CA ARG A 136 2.02 3.70 -13.70
C ARG A 136 3.46 4.20 -13.95
N ALA A 137 4.16 3.58 -14.88
CA ALA A 137 5.51 3.98 -15.28
C ALA A 137 5.53 5.11 -16.33
N SER A 138 4.38 5.46 -16.92
CA SER A 138 4.22 6.57 -17.88
C SER A 138 4.03 7.93 -17.20
#